data_AF-A0A094IVL7-F1
#
_entry.id   AF-A0A094IVL7-F1
#
_cell.length_a   1.000
_cell.length_b   1.000
_cell.length_c   1.000
_cell.angle_alpha   90.00
_cell.angle_beta   90.00
_cell.angle_gamma   90.00
#
_symmetry.space_group_name_H-M   'P 1'
#
loop_
_entity.id
_entity.type
_entity.pdbx_description
1 polymer ?
#
loop_
_entity_poly.entity_id
_entity_poly.type
_entity_poly.pdbx_seq_one_letter_code
_entity_poly.pdbx_strand_id
1 'polypeptide(L)'
;MNGRGYQLSLRPWRWTQLPATVWGVDSDTAVWVQLDDLDQCGWRTEAPILMTPWCAVFRVSNGGAQRRWLWFWRAWMSESDYRRLSRLLCLWREHR
;
A
#
# COMPACT_ATOMS: atom_id res chain seq x y z
N MET A 1 -18.18 12.31 -7.00
CA MET A 1 -17.11 11.47 -7.56
C MET A 1 -17.17 10.14 -6.84
N ASN A 2 -17.61 9.06 -7.51
CA ASN A 2 -17.65 7.71 -6.93
C ASN A 2 -16.23 7.14 -6.92
N GLY A 3 -15.38 7.62 -6.01
CA GLY A 3 -14.04 7.10 -5.82
C GLY A 3 -14.12 5.72 -5.19
N ARG A 4 -13.84 4.68 -5.97
CA ARG A 4 -13.71 3.30 -5.48
C ARG A 4 -12.35 3.14 -4.77
N GLY A 5 -12.15 3.90 -3.69
CA GLY A 5 -11.03 3.67 -2.78
C GLY A 5 -11.19 2.29 -2.13
N TYR A 6 -10.11 1.53 -2.04
CA TYR A 6 -10.13 0.24 -1.33
C TYR A 6 -9.16 0.26 -0.15
N GLN A 7 -9.61 -0.31 0.96
CA GLN A 7 -8.92 -0.26 2.24
C GLN A 7 -8.19 -1.57 2.50
N LEU A 8 -6.91 -1.48 2.83
CA LEU A 8 -6.04 -2.59 3.23
C LEU A 8 -5.67 -2.41 4.71
N SER A 9 -6.14 -3.31 5.56
CA SER A 9 -5.70 -3.33 6.96
C SER A 9 -4.38 -4.08 7.05
N LEU A 10 -3.30 -3.40 7.44
CA LEU A 10 -2.01 -4.06 7.66
C LEU A 10 -1.85 -4.39 9.13
N ARG A 11 -1.61 -5.66 9.42
CA ARG A 11 -1.28 -6.10 10.77
C ARG A 11 0.19 -6.48 10.81
N PRO A 12 1.06 -5.69 11.45
CA PRO A 12 2.45 -6.07 11.60
C PRO A 12 2.57 -7.37 12.39
N TRP A 13 3.72 -8.05 12.30
CA TRP A 13 3.91 -9.28 13.05
C TRP A 13 3.78 -9.02 14.55
N ARG A 14 3.14 -9.95 15.27
CA ARG A 14 2.91 -9.83 16.72
C ARG A 14 4.16 -9.51 17.54
N TRP A 15 5.35 -9.89 17.07
CA TRP A 15 6.64 -9.65 17.75
C TRP A 15 7.30 -8.31 17.43
N THR A 16 6.81 -7.55 16.44
CA THR A 16 7.43 -6.26 16.05
C THR A 16 7.01 -5.07 16.92
N GLN A 17 6.03 -5.24 17.83
CA GLN A 17 5.48 -4.19 18.70
C GLN A 17 5.00 -2.91 17.98
N LEU A 18 4.98 -2.90 16.65
CA LEU A 18 4.50 -1.78 15.86
C LEU A 18 2.98 -1.67 15.98
N PRO A 19 2.43 -0.45 16.08
CA PRO A 19 0.99 -0.26 16.04
C PRO A 19 0.43 -0.79 14.71
N ALA A 20 -0.77 -1.37 14.75
CA ALA A 20 -1.47 -1.76 13.54
C ALA A 20 -1.79 -0.50 12.74
N THR A 21 -1.18 -0.35 11.57
CA THR A 21 -1.41 0.77 10.67
C THR A 21 -2.36 0.33 9.56
N VAL A 22 -3.43 1.10 9.36
CA VAL A 22 -4.40 0.81 8.30
C VAL A 22 -4.03 1.67 7.10
N TRP A 23 -3.98 1.07 5.92
CA TRP A 23 -3.61 1.76 4.69
C TRP A 23 -4.72 1.65 3.65
N GLY A 24 -5.21 2.77 3.13
CA GLY A 24 -6.02 2.81 1.92
C GLY A 24 -5.15 2.96 0.68
N VAL A 25 -5.66 2.56 -0.47
CA VAL A 25 -5.10 2.94 -1.76
C VAL A 25 -6.22 3.32 -2.72
N ASP A 26 -6.03 4.45 -3.38
CA ASP A 26 -6.89 4.90 -4.47
C ASP A 26 -6.59 4.07 -5.73
N SER A 27 -7.63 3.45 -6.30
CA SER A 27 -7.47 2.57 -7.46
C SER A 27 -7.07 3.29 -8.74
N ASP A 28 -7.42 4.57 -8.84
CA ASP A 28 -7.30 5.35 -10.06
C ASP A 28 -5.99 6.14 -10.07
N THR A 29 -5.56 6.61 -8.89
CA THR A 29 -4.34 7.43 -8.75
C THR A 29 -3.18 6.69 -8.10
N ALA A 30 -3.37 5.46 -7.61
CA ALA A 30 -2.37 4.68 -6.86
C ALA A 30 -1.79 5.44 -5.65
N VAL A 31 -2.60 6.33 -5.06
CA VAL A 31 -2.24 7.10 -3.87
C VAL A 31 -2.58 6.26 -2.65
N TRP A 32 -1.57 5.98 -1.84
CA TRP A 32 -1.70 5.36 -0.54
C TRP A 32 -2.13 6.39 0.49
N VAL A 33 -3.01 6.01 1.40
CA VAL A 33 -3.44 6.85 2.51
C VAL A 33 -3.25 6.06 3.78
N GLN A 34 -2.50 6.60 4.74
CA GLN A 34 -2.46 6.02 6.08
C GLN A 34 -3.72 6.48 6.81
N LEU A 35 -4.54 5.54 7.28
CA LEU A 35 -5.88 5.79 7.84
C LEU A 35 -5.87 5.88 9.38
N ASP A 36 -4.71 6.11 10.00
CA ASP A 36 -4.55 6.13 11.46
C ASP A 36 -4.45 7.53 12.07
N ASP A 37 -4.36 8.59 11.26
CA ASP A 37 -4.35 9.96 11.74
C ASP A 37 -5.50 10.78 11.13
N LEU A 38 -6.00 11.73 11.91
CA LEU A 38 -6.97 12.75 11.49
C LEU A 38 -6.51 13.54 10.25
N ASP A 39 -5.24 13.42 9.87
CA ASP A 39 -4.63 13.94 8.66
C ASP A 39 -4.44 12.84 7.60
N GLN A 40 -5.32 12.85 6.58
CA GLN A 40 -5.20 12.00 5.40
C GLN A 40 -4.00 12.43 4.55
N CYS A 41 -2.80 12.00 4.92
CA CYS A 41 -1.60 12.24 4.13
C CYS A 41 -1.54 11.25 2.96
N GLY A 42 -1.56 11.77 1.73
CA GLY A 42 -1.43 10.99 0.50
C GLY A 42 0.03 10.65 0.20
N TRP A 43 0.31 9.37 -0.01
CA TRP A 43 1.62 8.83 -0.34
C TRP A 43 1.59 8.23 -1.74
N ARG A 44 2.43 8.71 -2.65
CA ARG A 44 2.53 8.18 -4.02
C ARG A 44 3.50 7.01 -4.07
N THR A 45 3.11 5.95 -4.77
CA THR A 45 4.03 4.84 -5.04
C THR A 45 5.12 5.31 -6.00
N GLU A 46 6.40 5.13 -5.65
CA GLU A 46 7.52 5.55 -6.50
C GLU A 46 7.94 4.46 -7.48
N ALA A 47 7.99 3.18 -7.10
CA ALA A 47 8.12 2.01 -7.97
C ALA A 47 8.01 0.74 -7.12
N PRO A 48 7.39 -0.36 -7.62
CA PRO A 48 7.50 -1.65 -6.97
C PRO A 48 8.91 -2.20 -7.17
N ILE A 49 9.60 -2.49 -6.08
CA ILE A 49 10.98 -3.00 -6.10
C ILE A 49 10.97 -4.53 -6.08
N LEU A 50 10.00 -5.12 -5.37
CA LEU A 50 9.87 -6.56 -5.29
C LEU A 50 8.40 -6.98 -5.07
N MET A 51 7.92 -7.88 -5.93
CA MET A 51 6.60 -8.52 -5.80
C MET A 51 6.79 -10.02 -5.96
N THR A 52 6.47 -10.78 -4.91
CA THR A 52 6.56 -12.25 -4.90
C THR A 52 5.29 -12.85 -4.33
N PRO A 53 4.92 -14.11 -4.65
CA PRO A 53 3.73 -14.76 -4.09
C PRO A 53 3.60 -14.73 -2.55
N TRP A 54 4.67 -14.39 -1.83
CA TRP A 54 4.71 -14.33 -0.37
C TRP A 54 4.81 -12.91 0.19
N CYS A 55 5.33 -11.93 -0.55
CA CYS A 55 5.50 -10.57 -0.06
C CYS A 55 5.51 -9.52 -1.15
N ALA A 56 5.22 -8.28 -0.77
CA ALA A 56 5.36 -7.10 -1.60
C ALA A 56 6.23 -6.07 -0.89
N VAL A 57 7.10 -5.39 -1.64
CA VAL A 57 7.94 -4.30 -1.15
C VAL A 57 7.89 -3.15 -2.13
N PHE A 58 7.53 -1.97 -1.63
CA PHE A 58 7.50 -0.77 -2.43
C PHE A 58 7.86 0.46 -1.62
N ARG A 59 8.32 1.47 -2.35
CA ARG A 59 8.66 2.77 -1.81
C ARG A 59 7.50 3.71 -2.05
N VAL A 60 7.10 4.44 -1.01
CA VAL A 60 6.11 5.49 -1.11
C VAL A 60 6.70 6.82 -0.69
N SER A 61 6.22 7.91 -1.29
CA SER A 61 6.65 9.26 -0.93
C SER A 61 5.49 10.23 -0.83
N ASN A 62 5.60 11.16 0.13
CA ASN A 62 4.65 12.24 0.31
C ASN A 62 5.32 13.55 -0.12
N GLY A 63 4.86 14.13 -1.24
CA GLY A 63 5.29 15.45 -1.71
C GLY A 63 6.80 15.63 -1.94
N GLY A 64 7.57 14.55 -2.10
CA GLY A 64 9.03 14.58 -2.28
C GLY A 64 9.85 14.77 -0.99
N ALA A 65 9.25 15.23 0.11
CA ALA A 65 9.95 15.51 1.36
C ALA A 65 10.14 14.27 2.26
N GLN A 66 9.20 13.32 2.23
CA GLN A 66 9.28 12.10 3.02
C GLN A 66 9.19 10.86 2.13
N ARG A 67 10.02 9.87 2.42
CA ARG A 67 10.03 8.57 1.76
C ARG A 67 9.97 7.46 2.78
N ARG A 68 9.09 6.48 2.55
CA ARG A 68 8.93 5.32 3.42
C ARG A 68 8.99 4.03 2.60
N TRP A 69 9.49 2.98 3.24
CA TRP A 69 9.40 1.64 2.71
C TRP A 69 8.17 0.98 3.30
N LEU A 70 7.30 0.49 2.43
CA LEU A 70 6.18 -0.34 2.83
C LEU A 70 6.49 -1.78 2.45
N TRP A 71 6.45 -2.64 3.45
CA TRP A 71 6.66 -4.06 3.34
C TRP A 71 5.39 -4.79 3.76
N PHE A 72 4.99 -5.77 2.97
CA PHE A 72 3.76 -6.53 3.19
C PHE A 72 4.07 -8.00 3.09
N TRP A 73 3.72 -8.74 4.12
CA TRP A 73 3.66 -10.19 4.02
C TRP A 73 2.28 -10.61 3.52
N ARG A 74 2.20 -11.60 2.62
CA ARG A 74 0.91 -12.10 2.10
C ARG A 74 -0.04 -12.50 3.21
N ALA A 75 0.44 -13.09 4.31
CA ALA A 75 -0.44 -13.53 5.38
C ALA A 75 -1.09 -12.37 6.17
N TRP A 76 -0.68 -11.12 5.93
CA TRP A 76 -1.32 -9.94 6.50
C TRP A 76 -2.56 -9.49 5.74
N MET A 77 -2.83 -10.08 4.58
CA MET A 77 -3.96 -9.73 3.71
C MET A 77 -4.66 -10.98 3.18
N SER A 78 -5.92 -10.84 2.79
CA SER A 78 -6.63 -11.93 2.11
C SER A 78 -5.99 -12.21 0.75
N GLU A 79 -6.18 -13.42 0.21
CA GLU A 79 -5.70 -13.73 -1.14
C GLU A 79 -6.32 -12.82 -2.21
N SER A 80 -7.60 -12.47 -2.05
CA SER A 80 -8.29 -11.51 -2.93
C SER A 80 -7.65 -10.13 -2.91
N ASP A 81 -7.26 -9.64 -1.73
CA ASP A 81 -6.62 -8.33 -1.58
C ASP A 81 -5.22 -8.35 -2.17
N TYR A 82 -4.48 -9.44 -1.95
CA TYR A 82 -3.15 -9.63 -2.53
C TYR A 82 -3.19 -9.62 -4.07
N ARG A 83 -4.13 -10.35 -4.68
CA ARG A 83 -4.31 -10.37 -6.15
C ARG A 83 -4.72 -9.01 -6.71
N ARG A 84 -5.52 -8.23 -5.98
CA ARG A 84 -5.93 -6.89 -6.40
C ARG A 84 -4.77 -5.90 -6.31
N LEU A 85 -4.05 -5.92 -5.20
CA LEU A 85 -2.85 -5.11 -5.00
C LEU A 85 -1.79 -5.39 -6.07
N SER A 86 -1.53 -6.68 -6.36
CA SER A 86 -0.56 -7.05 -7.39
C SER A 86 -0.99 -6.60 -8.78
N ARG A 87 -2.28 -6.73 -9.13
CA ARG A 87 -2.82 -6.22 -10.40
C ARG A 87 -2.69 -4.70 -10.51
N LEU A 88 -3.05 -3.96 -9.46
CA LEU A 88 -2.95 -2.50 -9.48
C LEU A 88 -1.51 -2.04 -9.68
N LEU A 89 -0.57 -2.64 -8.95
CA LEU A 89 0.84 -2.27 -9.06
C LEU A 89 1.46 -2.70 -10.40
N CYS A 90 1.02 -3.82 -10.98
CA CYS A 90 1.41 -4.22 -12.34
C CYS A 90 0.88 -3.25 -13.40
N LEU A 91 -0.41 -2.91 -13.37
CA LEU A 91 -1.02 -1.95 -14.29
C LEU A 91 -0.33 -0.58 -14.21
N TRP A 92 -0.05 -0.12 -12.99
CA TRP A 92 0.66 1.14 -12.79
C TRP A 92 2.09 1.11 -13.35
N ARG A 93 2.77 -0.04 -13.31
CA ARG A 93 4.10 -0.20 -13.93
C ARG A 93 4.05 -0.09 -15.46
N GLU A 94 2.97 -0.55 -16.08
CA GLU A 94 2.80 -0.52 -17.55
C GLU A 94 2.42 0.86 -18.08
N HIS A 95 1.75 1.69 -17.26
CA HIS A 95 1.25 3.01 -17.66
C HIS A 95 2.16 4.19 -17.26
N ARG A 96 3.45 3.93 -17.02
CA ARG A 96 4.43 4.93 -16.59
C ARG A 96 5.61 5.02 -17.54
#